data_AF-A0A9E4ZV46-F1
#
_entry.id   AF-A0A9E4ZV46-F1
#
_cell.length_a   1.000
_cell.length_b   1.000
_cell.length_c   1.000
_cell.angle_alpha   90.00
_cell.angle_beta   90.00
_cell.angle_gamma   90.00
#
_symmetry.space_group_name_H-M   'P 1'
#
loop_
_entity.id
_entity.type
_entity.pdbx_description
1 polymer ?
#
loop_
_entity_poly.entity_id
_entity_poly.type
_entity_poly.pdbx_seq_one_letter_code
_entity_poly.pdbx_strand_id
1 'polypeptide(L)' 'MCESTVYSTDGNKIMEDALFIKIDGENIGLTDILGTRKDINGTIVEIDLDKHAIYVKLSE' A
#
# COMPACT_ATOMS: atom_id res chain seq x y z
N MET A 1 -10.85 0.57 -13.76
CA MET A 1 -9.48 0.40 -13.22
C MET A 1 -9.69 0.26 -11.72
N CYS A 2 -9.08 -0.73 -11.07
CA CYS A 2 -9.29 -0.98 -9.64
C CYS A 2 -7.96 -0.75 -8.91
N GLU A 3 -7.62 0.51 -8.79
CA GLU A 3 -6.51 1.04 -8.01
C GLU A 3 -6.97 1.40 -6.59
N SER A 4 -6.03 1.48 -5.66
CA SER A 4 -6.29 1.91 -4.29
C SER A 4 -5.15 2.76 -3.75
N THR A 5 -5.47 3.65 -2.82
CA THR A 5 -4.46 4.43 -2.11
C THR A 5 -3.97 3.65 -0.88
N VAL A 6 -2.65 3.58 -0.72
CA VAL A 6 -2.01 2.94 0.43
C VAL A 6 -1.68 4.00 1.48
N TYR A 7 -2.14 3.78 2.70
CA TYR A 7 -1.92 4.66 3.85
C TYR A 7 -1.16 3.93 4.96
N SER A 8 -0.42 4.67 5.78
CA SER A 8 0.02 4.16 7.08
C SER A 8 -1.14 4.20 8.08
N THR A 9 -1.08 3.39 9.13
CA THR A 9 -2.06 3.44 10.24
C THR A 9 -2.09 4.79 10.97
N ASP A 10 -1.04 5.59 10.83
CA ASP A 10 -0.98 6.97 11.37
C ASP A 10 -1.66 7.99 10.45
N GLY A 11 -2.25 7.54 9.33
CA GLY A 11 -2.97 8.36 8.37
C GLY A 11 -2.11 8.97 7.25
N ASN A 12 -0.81 8.65 7.20
CA ASN A 12 0.07 9.19 6.16
C ASN A 12 -0.15 8.47 4.83
N LYS A 13 -0.31 9.20 3.72
CA LYS A 13 -0.37 8.61 2.38
C LYS A 13 1.01 8.06 1.99
N ILE A 14 1.07 6.77 1.66
CA ILE A 14 2.31 6.09 1.26
C ILE A 14 2.46 6.06 -0.27
N MET A 15 1.38 5.69 -0.98
CA MET A 15 1.32 5.62 -2.44
C MET A 15 -0.13 5.82 -2.90
N GLU A 16 -0.32 6.63 -3.93
CA GLU A 16 -1.59 6.84 -4.63
C GLU A 16 -1.67 5.93 -5.85
N ASP A 17 -2.89 5.58 -6.25
CA ASP A 17 -3.16 4.75 -7.43
C ASP A 17 -2.34 3.45 -7.49
N ALA A 18 -2.17 2.78 -6.34
CA ALA A 18 -1.47 1.50 -6.28
C ALA A 18 -2.26 0.44 -7.06
N LEU A 19 -1.58 -0.14 -8.05
CA LEU A 19 -2.14 -1.13 -8.97
C LEU A 19 -1.64 -2.54 -8.64
N PHE A 20 -0.43 -2.66 -8.08
CA PHE A 20 0.16 -3.94 -7.71
C PHE A 20 0.84 -3.86 -6.35
N ILE A 21 0.56 -4.86 -5.51
CA ILE A 21 1.15 -5.00 -4.18
C ILE A 21 1.69 -6.42 -4.06
N LYS A 22 2.98 -6.56 -3.76
CA LYS A 22 3.64 -7.84 -3.48
C LYS A 22 4.16 -7.82 -2.06
N ILE A 23 3.88 -8.89 -1.32
CA ILE A 23 4.31 -9.06 0.07
C ILE A 23 5.34 -10.19 0.10
N ASP A 24 6.49 -9.94 0.68
CA ASP A 24 7.57 -10.90 0.92
C ASP A 24 8.09 -10.74 2.36
N GLY A 25 7.47 -11.48 3.28
CA GLY A 25 7.66 -11.25 4.71
C GLY A 25 7.15 -9.87 5.13
N GLU A 26 8.01 -9.08 5.77
CA GLU A 26 7.71 -7.69 6.13
C GLU A 26 7.93 -6.70 4.99
N ASN A 27 8.58 -7.11 3.89
CA ASN A 27 8.77 -6.23 2.75
C ASN A 27 7.49 -6.20 1.90
N ILE A 28 6.95 -5.00 1.72
CA ILE A 28 5.79 -4.73 0.87
C ILE A 28 6.26 -3.87 -0.30
N GLY A 29 6.26 -4.46 -1.49
CA GLY A 29 6.51 -3.77 -2.75
C GLY A 29 5.20 -3.23 -3.35
N LEU A 30 5.14 -1.93 -3.57
CA LEU A 30 4.00 -1.22 -4.16
C LEU A 30 4.38 -0.73 -5.57
N THR A 31 3.43 -0.80 -6.52
CA THR A 31 3.60 -0.23 -7.87
C THR A 31 2.33 0.50 -8.28
N ASP A 32 2.47 1.75 -8.72
CA ASP A 32 1.36 2.59 -9.18
C ASP A 32 1.01 2.37 -10.66
N ILE A 33 -0.03 3.05 -11.14
CA ILE A 33 -0.49 3.00 -12.54
C ILE A 33 0.54 3.51 -13.56
N LEU A 34 1.55 4.28 -13.14
CA LEU A 34 2.63 4.79 -14.00
C LEU A 34 3.86 3.86 -13.98
N GLY A 35 3.83 2.80 -13.18
CA GLY A 35 4.95 1.88 -12.99
C GLY A 35 5.98 2.34 -11.96
N THR A 36 5.70 3.39 -11.18
CA THR A 36 6.58 3.81 -10.08
C THR A 36 6.55 2.76 -8.99
N ARG A 37 7.72 2.30 -8.56
CA ARG A 37 7.86 1.31 -7.50
C ARG A 37 8.33 1.94 -6.19
N LYS A 38 7.76 1.47 -5.07
CA LYS A 38 8.19 1.81 -3.71
C LYS A 38 8.14 0.56 -2.84
N ASP A 39 9.24 0.25 -2.17
CA ASP A 39 9.28 -0.83 -1.19
C ASP A 39 9.23 -0.22 0.23
N ILE A 40 8.41 -0.79 1.10
CA ILE A 40 8.25 -0.40 2.52
C ILE A 40 8.37 -1.65 3.40
N ASN A 41 8.71 -1.48 4.67
CA ASN A 41 8.66 -2.56 5.66
C ASN A 41 7.46 -2.39 6.58
N GLY A 42 6.68 -3.45 6.78
CA GLY A 42 5.50 -3.44 7.62
C GLY A 42 4.56 -4.61 7.38
N THR A 43 3.29 -4.43 7.75
CA THR A 43 2.24 -5.43 7.55
C THR A 43 0.94 -4.75 7.12
N ILE A 44 0.24 -5.31 6.13
CA ILE A 44 -1.10 -4.87 5.76
C ILE A 44 -2.06 -5.26 6.89
N VAL A 45 -2.82 -4.29 7.40
CA VAL A 45 -3.76 -4.50 8.51
C VAL A 45 -5.21 -4.40 8.07
N GLU A 46 -5.51 -3.68 6.98
CA GLU A 46 -6.86 -3.51 6.46
C GLU A 46 -6.83 -3.27 4.94
N ILE A 47 -7.81 -3.85 4.24
CA ILE A 47 -8.07 -3.62 2.82
C ILE A 47 -9.55 -3.26 2.70
N ASP A 48 -9.83 -2.02 2.37
CA ASP A 48 -11.18 -1.48 2.16
C ASP A 48 -11.34 -1.09 0.68
N LEU A 49 -11.89 -2.02 -0.10
CA LEU A 49 -12.05 -1.83 -1.55
C LEU A 49 -13.21 -0.90 -1.91
N ASP A 50 -14.18 -0.69 -1.02
CA ASP A 50 -15.27 0.26 -1.22
C ASP A 50 -14.74 1.70 -1.13
N LYS A 51 -13.80 1.94 -0.20
CA LYS A 51 -13.10 3.23 -0.07
C LYS A 51 -11.85 3.36 -0.93
N HIS A 52 -11.51 2.35 -1.73
CA HIS A 52 -10.26 2.31 -2.48
C HIS A 52 -9.02 2.57 -1.59
N ALA A 53 -8.98 1.96 -0.40
CA ALA A 53 -7.97 2.21 0.62
C ALA A 53 -7.33 0.92 1.15
N ILE A 54 -6.02 0.95 1.34
CA ILE A 54 -5.25 -0.13 1.97
C ILE A 54 -4.42 0.48 3.10
N TYR A 55 -4.48 -0.11 4.29
CA TYR A 55 -3.77 0.40 5.45
C TYR A 55 -2.64 -0.53 5.86
N VAL A 56 -1.47 0.05 6.06
CA VAL A 56 -0.24 -0.64 6.43
C VAL A 56 0.24 -0.12 7.78
N LYS A 57 0.54 -1.03 8.70
CA LYS A 57 1.31 -0.71 9.89
C LYS A 57 2.79 -0.83 9.53
N LEU A 58 3.52 0.29 9.56
CA LEU A 58 4.96 0.29 9.27
C LEU A 58 5.74 -0.35 10.42
N SER A 59 6.78 -1.12 10.09
CA SER A 59 7.76 -1.58 11.07
C SER A 59 8.65 -0.40 11.48
N GLU A 60 9.01 -0.30 12.77
CA GLU A 60 9.98 0.68 13.29
C GLU A 60 11.41 0.38 12.83
#